data_AF-I3UP84-F1
#
_entry.id   AF-I3UP84-F1
#
_cell.length_a   1.000
_cell.length_b   1.000
_cell.length_c   1.000
_cell.angle_alpha   90.00
_cell.angle_beta   90.00
_cell.angle_gamma   90.00
#
_symmetry.space_group_name_H-M   'P 1'
#
loop_
_entity.id
_entity.type
_entity.pdbx_description
1 polymer ?
#
loop_
_entity_poly.entity_id
_entity_poly.type
_entity_poly.pdbx_seq_one_letter_code
_entity_poly.pdbx_strand_id
1 'polypeptide(L)'
;MRPWQRWRLIWQSPDVDRPIRQTGNDPAYTAYLSANAEKEPAMLAEVLRDNGYHEYRARLQALLDIPELASDFEIHTRITDGFAATWLVKLTERGVLTPVERDQIIPLRTLKSRIERDQPLTVDESDRLFRSAHITAMAEAVFGEAGKAKRWLSKPKERFSGLTPMQMLTTQQGTTQVEEMLLQIAEGYGL
;
A
#
# COMPACT_ATOMS: atom_id res chain seq x y z
N MET A 1 2.48 -9.79 24.34
CA MET A 1 3.20 -9.14 23.22
C MET A 1 2.14 -8.49 22.33
N ARG A 2 2.26 -7.19 21.99
CA ARG A 2 1.22 -6.52 21.18
C ARG A 2 1.26 -7.00 19.72
N PRO A 3 0.14 -6.96 18.98
CA PRO A 3 0.09 -7.45 17.60
C PRO A 3 1.20 -6.87 16.70
N TRP A 4 1.44 -5.56 16.72
CA TRP A 4 2.50 -4.93 15.92
C TRP A 4 3.93 -5.24 16.39
N GLN A 5 4.15 -5.45 17.71
CA GLN A 5 5.46 -5.85 18.23
C GLN A 5 5.80 -7.30 17.88
N ARG A 6 4.78 -8.17 17.85
CA ARG A 6 4.88 -9.54 17.33
C ARG A 6 5.23 -9.54 15.85
N TRP A 7 4.67 -8.61 15.09
CA TRP A 7 4.96 -8.45 13.67
C TRP A 7 6.41 -8.04 13.40
N ARG A 8 6.95 -7.05 14.14
CA ARG A 8 8.35 -6.61 14.01
C ARG A 8 9.36 -7.74 14.23
N LEU A 9 9.06 -8.66 15.17
CA LEU A 9 9.90 -9.81 15.48
C LEU A 9 9.84 -10.91 14.41
N ILE A 10 8.74 -11.01 13.65
CA ILE A 10 8.62 -11.95 12.53
C ILE A 10 9.49 -11.51 11.35
N TRP A 11 9.56 -10.20 11.07
CA TRP A 11 10.36 -9.64 9.97
C TRP A 11 11.85 -9.45 10.28
N GLN A 12 12.25 -9.40 11.57
CA GLN A 12 13.66 -9.37 11.99
C GLN A 12 14.27 -10.77 12.20
N SER A 13 13.56 -11.84 11.82
CA SER A 13 14.08 -13.20 11.95
C SER A 13 15.21 -13.46 10.93
N PRO A 14 16.34 -14.09 11.31
CA PRO A 14 17.47 -14.37 10.41
C PRO A 14 17.12 -15.23 9.17
N ASP A 15 15.96 -15.88 9.16
CA ASP A 15 15.47 -16.66 8.01
C ASP A 15 14.93 -15.81 6.84
N VAL A 16 14.82 -14.48 7.00
CA VAL A 16 14.26 -13.54 6.01
C VAL A 16 15.28 -13.11 4.94
N ASP A 17 16.58 -13.30 5.17
CA ASP A 17 17.67 -12.70 4.36
C ASP A 17 18.22 -13.59 3.23
N ARG A 18 17.48 -14.60 2.74
CA ARG A 18 17.94 -15.33 1.54
C ARG A 18 17.65 -14.51 0.28
N PRO A 19 18.62 -14.33 -0.65
CA PRO A 19 18.35 -13.68 -1.92
C PRO A 19 17.52 -14.61 -2.79
N ILE A 20 16.20 -14.49 -2.72
CA ILE A 20 15.28 -15.23 -3.58
C ILE A 20 15.34 -14.58 -4.96
N ARG A 21 15.83 -15.32 -5.97
CA ARG A 21 15.83 -14.83 -7.36
C ARG A 21 14.38 -14.63 -7.79
N GLN A 22 14.04 -13.39 -8.16
CA GLN A 22 12.76 -13.03 -8.77
C GLN A 22 12.60 -13.75 -10.11
N THR A 23 12.04 -14.95 -10.08
CA THR A 23 11.46 -15.58 -11.26
C THR A 23 10.07 -16.06 -10.83
N GLY A 24 9.03 -15.59 -11.52
CA GLY A 24 7.60 -15.76 -11.16
C GLY A 24 7.07 -17.19 -11.22
N ASN A 25 7.87 -18.20 -10.87
CA ASN A 25 7.45 -19.59 -10.77
C ASN A 25 8.21 -20.37 -9.67
N ASP A 26 8.85 -19.69 -8.71
CA ASP A 26 9.56 -20.34 -7.60
C ASP A 26 8.55 -20.83 -6.55
N PRO A 27 8.43 -22.16 -6.33
CA PRO A 27 7.52 -22.73 -5.33
C PRO A 27 7.82 -22.25 -3.91
N ALA A 28 9.07 -21.88 -3.60
CA ALA A 28 9.45 -21.37 -2.29
C ALA A 28 8.91 -19.94 -2.06
N TYR A 29 8.89 -19.11 -3.11
CA TYR A 29 8.29 -17.77 -3.05
C TYR A 29 6.76 -17.84 -2.94
N THR A 30 6.13 -18.73 -3.71
CA THR A 30 4.68 -18.98 -3.63
C THR A 30 4.28 -19.56 -2.26
N ALA A 31 5.09 -20.47 -1.69
CA ALA A 31 4.86 -21.02 -0.35
C ALA A 31 5.14 -20.00 0.77
N TYR A 32 6.10 -19.10 0.59
CA TYR A 32 6.36 -17.99 1.52
C TYR A 32 5.22 -16.98 1.52
N LEU A 33 4.75 -16.59 0.33
CA LEU A 33 3.58 -15.73 0.17
C LEU A 33 2.34 -16.42 0.73
N SER A 34 2.08 -17.70 0.46
CA SER A 34 0.91 -18.38 1.02
C SER A 34 0.96 -18.53 2.55
N ALA A 35 2.13 -18.85 3.12
CA ALA A 35 2.31 -19.00 4.57
C ALA A 35 2.26 -17.68 5.35
N ASN A 36 2.36 -16.53 4.67
CA ASN A 36 2.32 -15.20 5.28
C ASN A 36 1.17 -14.31 4.79
N ALA A 37 0.54 -14.62 3.65
CA ALA A 37 -0.63 -13.93 3.11
C ALA A 37 -1.86 -14.07 4.00
N GLU A 38 -1.94 -15.10 4.83
CA GLU A 38 -3.01 -15.22 5.83
C GLU A 38 -2.77 -14.34 7.07
N LYS A 39 -1.55 -13.83 7.29
CA LYS A 39 -1.15 -13.14 8.53
C LYS A 39 -1.20 -11.61 8.44
N GLU A 40 -0.92 -11.05 7.28
CA GLU A 40 -0.97 -9.60 7.02
C GLU A 40 -2.39 -9.00 7.12
N PRO A 41 -3.42 -9.56 6.45
CA PRO A 41 -4.79 -9.05 6.54
C PRO A 41 -5.40 -9.30 7.92
N ALA A 42 -5.04 -10.42 8.57
CA ALA A 42 -5.50 -10.74 9.91
C ALA A 42 -4.97 -9.74 10.96
N MET A 43 -3.74 -9.25 10.81
CA MET A 43 -3.15 -8.28 11.74
C MET A 43 -3.67 -6.86 11.48
N LEU A 44 -3.83 -6.45 10.22
CA LEU A 44 -4.47 -5.17 9.89
C LEU A 44 -5.92 -5.15 10.41
N ALA A 45 -6.65 -6.26 10.25
CA ALA A 45 -7.99 -6.41 10.79
C ALA A 45 -8.01 -6.41 12.33
N GLU A 46 -7.07 -7.10 12.97
CA GLU A 46 -6.95 -7.14 14.44
C GLU A 46 -6.68 -5.74 15.02
N VAL A 47 -5.77 -4.97 14.43
CA VAL A 47 -5.38 -3.65 14.94
C VAL A 47 -6.43 -2.58 14.63
N LEU A 48 -6.95 -2.55 13.40
CA LEU A 48 -7.99 -1.58 13.03
C LEU A 48 -9.37 -1.94 13.60
N ARG A 49 -9.54 -3.17 14.11
CA ARG A 49 -10.81 -3.79 14.49
C ARG A 49 -11.74 -3.95 13.28
N ASP A 50 -12.78 -4.75 13.42
CA ASP A 50 -13.71 -5.08 12.31
C ASP A 50 -14.24 -3.85 11.58
N ASN A 51 -14.66 -2.81 12.33
CA ASN A 51 -15.15 -1.57 11.72
C ASN A 51 -14.05 -0.80 10.98
N GLY A 52 -12.83 -0.70 11.53
CA GLY A 52 -11.75 0.03 10.89
C GLY A 52 -11.20 -0.70 9.65
N TYR A 53 -11.19 -2.04 9.67
CA TYR A 53 -10.83 -2.84 8.51
C TYR A 53 -11.86 -2.72 7.39
N HIS A 54 -13.15 -2.75 7.72
CA HIS A 54 -14.22 -2.49 6.75
C HIS A 54 -14.04 -1.13 6.09
N GLU A 55 -13.76 -0.07 6.85
CA GLU A 55 -13.57 1.26 6.25
C GLU A 55 -12.31 1.32 5.38
N TYR A 56 -11.22 0.68 5.80
CA TYR A 56 -10.04 0.52 4.95
C TYR A 56 -10.38 -0.14 3.61
N ARG A 57 -11.15 -1.24 3.62
CA ARG A 57 -11.56 -1.96 2.41
C ARG A 57 -12.50 -1.12 1.53
N ALA A 58 -13.45 -0.42 2.13
CA ALA A 58 -14.35 0.49 1.41
C ALA A 58 -13.58 1.64 0.72
N ARG A 59 -12.54 2.18 1.37
CA ARG A 59 -11.66 3.18 0.75
C ARG A 59 -10.84 2.59 -0.38
N LEU A 60 -10.29 1.39 -0.20
CA LEU A 60 -9.53 0.72 -1.25
C LEU A 60 -10.40 0.43 -2.49
N GLN A 61 -11.67 0.05 -2.28
CA GLN A 61 -12.66 -0.07 -3.34
C GLN A 61 -12.87 1.25 -4.08
N ALA A 62 -13.06 2.36 -3.37
CA ALA A 62 -13.27 3.67 -3.99
C ALA A 62 -12.04 4.21 -4.76
N LEU A 63 -10.84 3.72 -4.41
CA LEU A 63 -9.56 4.15 -5.00
C LEU A 63 -9.16 3.30 -6.20
N LEU A 64 -9.32 1.98 -6.14
CA LEU A 64 -8.81 1.03 -7.13
C LEU A 64 -9.84 0.07 -7.70
N ASP A 65 -11.12 0.22 -7.34
CA ASP A 65 -12.21 -0.68 -7.75
C ASP A 65 -11.94 -2.15 -7.35
N ILE A 66 -11.30 -2.32 -6.19
CA ILE A 66 -11.06 -3.62 -5.55
C ILE A 66 -12.26 -3.94 -4.65
N PRO A 67 -12.99 -5.06 -4.86
CA PRO A 67 -14.13 -5.40 -4.01
C PRO A 67 -13.76 -5.47 -2.52
N GLU A 68 -14.65 -4.99 -1.65
CA GLU A 68 -14.47 -5.05 -0.19
C GLU A 68 -14.23 -6.46 0.35
N LEU A 69 -14.78 -7.49 -0.32
CA LEU A 69 -14.63 -8.90 0.06
C LEU A 69 -13.57 -9.64 -0.76
N ALA A 70 -12.82 -8.95 -1.63
CA ALA A 70 -11.74 -9.57 -2.40
C ALA A 70 -10.72 -10.24 -1.46
N SER A 71 -10.24 -11.42 -1.82
CA SER A 71 -9.15 -12.05 -1.08
C SER A 71 -7.82 -11.35 -1.40
N ASP A 72 -6.82 -11.53 -0.55
CA ASP A 72 -5.47 -11.01 -0.81
C ASP A 72 -4.87 -11.58 -2.08
N PHE A 73 -5.20 -12.83 -2.41
CA PHE A 73 -4.82 -13.43 -3.68
C PHE A 73 -5.49 -12.74 -4.87
N GLU A 74 -6.78 -12.38 -4.78
CA GLU A 74 -7.45 -11.61 -5.83
C GLU A 74 -6.85 -10.20 -5.97
N ILE A 75 -6.50 -9.55 -4.86
CA ILE A 75 -5.80 -8.26 -4.88
C ILE A 75 -4.45 -8.41 -5.61
N HIS A 76 -3.67 -9.44 -5.28
CA HIS A 76 -2.43 -9.75 -5.97
C HIS A 76 -2.66 -9.95 -7.48
N THR A 77 -3.64 -10.77 -7.87
CA THR A 77 -3.97 -11.00 -9.29
C THR A 77 -4.31 -9.70 -10.01
N ARG A 78 -5.11 -8.81 -9.41
CA ARG A 78 -5.44 -7.50 -10.00
C ARG A 78 -4.22 -6.61 -10.20
N ILE A 79 -3.26 -6.64 -9.27
CA ILE A 79 -1.99 -5.91 -9.41
C ILE A 79 -1.17 -6.49 -10.55
N THR A 80 -1.10 -7.82 -10.68
CA THR A 80 -0.32 -8.49 -11.73
C THR A 80 -0.96 -8.36 -13.11
N ASP A 81 -2.29 -8.32 -13.18
CA ASP A 81 -3.05 -8.07 -14.42
C ASP A 81 -2.84 -6.63 -14.92
N GLY A 82 -2.52 -5.72 -14.00
CA GLY A 82 -2.19 -4.33 -14.27
C GLY A 82 -3.40 -3.41 -14.25
N PHE A 83 -3.32 -2.31 -13.50
CA PHE A 83 -4.40 -1.33 -13.47
C PHE A 83 -4.44 -0.49 -14.75
N ALA A 84 -5.63 -0.03 -15.15
CA ALA A 84 -5.76 0.85 -16.31
C ALA A 84 -5.01 2.17 -16.09
N ALA A 85 -4.17 2.60 -17.04
CA ALA A 85 -3.43 3.86 -16.94
C ALA A 85 -4.34 5.09 -16.79
N THR A 86 -5.56 5.02 -17.33
CA THR A 86 -6.59 6.07 -17.20
C THR A 86 -7.08 6.24 -15.76
N TRP A 87 -7.03 5.20 -14.92
CA TRP A 87 -7.38 5.31 -13.50
C TRP A 87 -6.45 6.26 -12.74
N LEU A 88 -5.15 6.22 -13.05
CA LEU A 88 -4.18 7.10 -12.41
C LEU A 88 -4.42 8.57 -12.73
N VAL A 89 -4.87 8.88 -13.94
CA VAL A 89 -5.28 10.25 -14.34
C VAL A 89 -6.49 10.69 -13.52
N LYS A 90 -7.53 9.85 -13.41
CA LYS A 90 -8.73 10.15 -12.61
C LYS A 90 -8.39 10.40 -11.14
N LEU A 91 -7.49 9.61 -10.55
CA LEU A 91 -7.03 9.81 -9.17
C LEU A 91 -6.29 11.14 -9.00
N THR A 92 -5.53 11.56 -10.01
CA THR A 92 -4.84 12.85 -9.99
C THR A 92 -5.83 14.02 -10.12
N GLU A 93 -6.82 13.92 -11.02
CA GLU A 93 -7.86 14.94 -11.23
C GLU A 93 -8.76 15.13 -10.02
N ARG A 94 -9.10 14.04 -9.32
CA ARG A 94 -9.85 14.05 -8.05
C ARG A 94 -9.01 14.59 -6.88
N GLY A 95 -7.73 14.84 -7.09
CA GLY A 95 -6.80 15.28 -6.07
C GLY A 95 -6.51 14.22 -5.01
N VAL A 96 -6.72 12.94 -5.30
CA VAL A 96 -6.26 11.85 -4.43
C VAL A 96 -4.74 11.81 -4.45
N LEU A 97 -4.16 11.83 -5.66
CA LEU A 97 -2.72 11.94 -5.89
C LEU A 97 -2.38 13.31 -6.46
N THR A 98 -1.26 13.87 -6.04
CA THR A 98 -0.66 15.05 -6.64
C THR A 98 0.14 14.65 -7.90
N PRO A 99 0.47 15.61 -8.78
CA PRO A 99 1.36 15.36 -9.91
C PRO A 99 2.70 14.73 -9.51
N VAL A 100 3.25 15.13 -8.36
CA VAL A 100 4.52 14.61 -7.84
C VAL A 100 4.39 13.15 -7.41
N GLU A 101 3.33 12.80 -6.68
CA GLU A 101 3.06 11.43 -6.23
C GLU A 101 2.75 10.51 -7.42
N ARG A 102 2.01 11.00 -8.42
CA ARG A 102 1.80 10.28 -9.69
C ARG A 102 3.13 9.98 -10.39
N ASP A 103 4.03 10.96 -10.46
CA ASP A 103 5.30 10.80 -11.15
C ASP A 103 6.26 9.84 -10.40
N GLN A 104 6.05 9.59 -9.10
CA GLN A 104 6.71 8.51 -8.36
C GLN A 104 6.22 7.11 -8.76
N ILE A 105 4.96 6.99 -9.21
CA ILE A 105 4.38 5.73 -9.69
C ILE A 105 4.85 5.45 -11.12
N ILE A 106 4.70 6.43 -12.01
CA ILE A 106 5.02 6.31 -13.43
C ILE A 106 5.36 7.71 -14.00
N PRO A 107 6.48 7.86 -14.73
CA PRO A 107 6.79 9.14 -15.37
C PRO A 107 5.69 9.62 -16.31
N LEU A 108 5.37 10.92 -16.28
CA LEU A 108 4.27 11.49 -17.08
C LEU A 108 4.34 11.16 -18.57
N ARG A 109 5.55 11.13 -19.16
CA ARG A 109 5.74 10.74 -20.57
C ARG A 109 5.32 9.30 -20.82
N THR A 110 5.70 8.39 -19.93
CA THR A 110 5.34 6.97 -20.00
C THR A 110 3.84 6.80 -19.81
N LEU A 111 3.24 7.52 -18.85
CA LEU A 111 1.80 7.50 -18.62
C LEU A 111 1.00 7.92 -19.85
N LYS A 112 1.39 9.02 -20.52
CA LYS A 112 0.76 9.44 -21.79
C LYS A 112 0.85 8.35 -22.85
N SER A 113 2.04 7.75 -23.00
CA SER A 113 2.22 6.66 -23.96
C SER A 113 1.40 5.40 -23.63
N ARG A 114 1.15 5.09 -22.35
CA ARG A 114 0.28 3.97 -21.94
C ARG A 114 -1.15 4.23 -22.39
N ILE A 115 -1.66 5.44 -22.15
CA ILE A 115 -3.04 5.84 -22.50
C ILE A 115 -3.23 5.87 -24.01
N GLU A 116 -2.31 6.47 -24.77
CA GLU A 116 -2.41 6.56 -26.23
C GLU A 116 -2.42 5.19 -26.91
N ARG A 117 -1.81 4.17 -26.28
CA ARG A 117 -1.72 2.80 -26.79
C ARG A 117 -2.72 1.84 -26.15
N ASP A 118 -3.61 2.36 -25.30
CA ASP A 118 -4.57 1.57 -24.52
C ASP A 118 -3.92 0.41 -23.76
N GLN A 119 -2.77 0.68 -23.11
CA GLN A 119 -2.01 -0.29 -22.35
C GLN A 119 -2.27 -0.15 -20.84
N PRO A 120 -2.40 -1.27 -20.10
CA PRO A 120 -2.40 -1.24 -18.65
C PRO A 120 -1.03 -0.79 -18.13
N LEU A 121 -1.01 -0.36 -16.88
CA LEU A 121 0.22 -0.17 -16.12
C LEU A 121 0.95 -1.52 -15.99
N THR A 122 2.27 -1.51 -15.96
CA THR A 122 3.04 -2.74 -15.67
C THR A 122 2.77 -3.23 -14.26
N VAL A 123 3.23 -4.45 -13.94
CA VAL A 123 3.18 -4.98 -12.58
C VAL A 123 3.85 -4.02 -11.58
N ASP A 124 5.06 -3.52 -11.89
CA ASP A 124 5.77 -2.60 -11.00
C ASP A 124 5.08 -1.23 -10.85
N GLU A 125 4.50 -0.72 -11.94
CA GLU A 125 3.71 0.53 -11.93
C GLU A 125 2.42 0.35 -11.12
N SER A 126 1.77 -0.81 -11.25
CA SER A 126 0.55 -1.17 -10.55
C SER A 126 0.79 -1.42 -9.05
N ASP A 127 1.91 -2.05 -8.69
CA ASP A 127 2.34 -2.24 -7.31
C ASP A 127 2.61 -0.89 -6.61
N ARG A 128 3.30 0.05 -7.27
CA ARG A 128 3.48 1.41 -6.73
C ARG A 128 2.17 2.18 -6.57
N LEU A 129 1.25 2.03 -7.51
CA LEU A 129 -0.10 2.59 -7.40
C LEU A 129 -0.85 1.95 -6.21
N PHE A 130 -0.78 0.63 -6.07
CA PHE A 130 -1.38 -0.10 -4.95
C PHE A 130 -0.85 0.39 -3.61
N ARG A 131 0.47 0.52 -3.43
CA ARG A 131 1.07 1.07 -2.19
C ARG A 131 0.51 2.45 -1.84
N SER A 132 0.38 3.33 -2.82
CA SER A 132 -0.17 4.68 -2.62
C SER A 132 -1.63 4.63 -2.18
N ALA A 133 -2.44 3.78 -2.82
CA ALA A 133 -3.85 3.61 -2.46
C ALA A 133 -4.02 2.91 -1.11
N HIS A 134 -3.23 1.88 -0.82
CA HIS A 134 -3.22 1.13 0.43
C HIS A 134 -2.96 2.06 1.62
N ILE A 135 -1.87 2.84 1.57
CA ILE A 135 -1.52 3.79 2.63
C ILE A 135 -2.56 4.91 2.77
N THR A 136 -3.11 5.39 1.65
CA THR A 136 -4.19 6.39 1.68
C THR A 136 -5.43 5.83 2.36
N ALA A 137 -5.89 4.64 1.97
CA ALA A 137 -7.04 3.97 2.55
C ALA A 137 -6.85 3.70 4.05
N MET A 138 -5.66 3.22 4.44
CA MET A 138 -5.33 2.95 5.83
C MET A 138 -5.30 4.25 6.66
N ALA A 139 -4.68 5.31 6.15
CA ALA A 139 -4.68 6.60 6.82
C ALA A 139 -6.10 7.17 6.97
N GLU A 140 -6.95 7.05 5.95
CA GLU A 140 -8.35 7.47 6.04
C GLU A 140 -9.13 6.68 7.10
N ALA A 141 -8.90 5.37 7.22
CA ALA A 141 -9.50 4.55 8.25
C ALA A 141 -9.02 4.95 9.66
N VAL A 142 -7.72 5.23 9.83
CA VAL A 142 -7.13 5.63 11.12
C VAL A 142 -7.56 7.04 11.55
N PHE A 143 -7.58 8.00 10.63
CA PHE A 143 -7.92 9.39 10.95
C PHE A 143 -9.42 9.71 10.87
N GLY A 144 -10.22 8.83 10.24
CA GLY A 144 -11.66 8.98 10.04
C GLY A 144 -12.07 10.08 9.05
N GLU A 145 -11.12 10.84 8.49
CA GLU A 145 -11.38 11.98 7.63
C GLU A 145 -10.28 12.12 6.55
N ALA A 146 -10.68 12.10 5.28
CA ALA A 146 -9.78 12.20 4.13
C ALA A 146 -8.84 13.42 4.18
N GLY A 147 -9.37 14.58 4.59
CA GLY A 147 -8.57 15.80 4.73
C GLY A 147 -7.47 15.69 5.79
N LYS A 148 -7.74 15.03 6.92
CA LYS A 148 -6.74 14.79 7.98
C LYS A 148 -5.69 13.79 7.52
N ALA A 149 -6.12 12.67 6.93
CA ALA A 149 -5.24 11.65 6.39
C ALA A 149 -4.27 12.25 5.36
N LYS A 150 -4.80 12.97 4.36
CA LYS A 150 -3.98 13.62 3.33
C LYS A 150 -2.98 14.61 3.92
N ARG A 151 -3.41 15.49 4.83
CA ARG A 151 -2.49 16.43 5.51
C ARG A 151 -1.39 15.71 6.29
N TRP A 152 -1.71 14.59 6.93
CA TRP A 152 -0.71 13.80 7.64
C TRP A 152 0.27 13.14 6.66
N LEU A 153 -0.23 12.55 5.57
CA LEU A 153 0.58 11.88 4.54
C LEU A 153 1.52 12.82 3.78
N SER A 154 1.15 14.10 3.62
CA SER A 154 1.96 15.10 2.92
C SER A 154 2.87 15.93 3.84
N LYS A 155 2.84 15.72 5.16
CA LYS A 155 3.72 16.47 6.10
C LYS A 155 5.03 15.71 6.36
N PRO A 156 6.19 16.39 6.33
CA PRO A 156 7.47 15.84 6.79
C PRO A 156 7.36 15.17 8.16
N LYS A 157 8.10 14.07 8.36
CA LYS A 157 8.21 13.38 9.65
C LYS A 157 9.66 13.29 10.07
N GLU A 158 9.93 13.62 11.33
CA GLU A 158 11.27 13.46 11.92
C GLU A 158 11.74 12.00 11.86
N ARG A 159 10.82 11.04 12.09
CA ARG A 159 11.08 9.60 11.96
C ARG A 159 11.62 9.21 10.58
N PHE A 160 11.29 9.97 9.54
CA PHE A 160 11.72 9.73 8.17
C PHE A 160 12.77 10.75 7.72
N SER A 161 13.52 11.33 8.65
CA SER A 161 14.56 12.33 8.39
C SER A 161 14.06 13.51 7.56
N GLY A 162 12.83 13.95 7.81
CA GLY A 162 12.18 15.06 7.10
C GLY A 162 11.45 14.67 5.81
N LEU A 163 11.46 13.40 5.40
CA LEU A 163 10.61 12.93 4.32
C LEU A 163 9.15 12.84 4.75
N THR A 164 8.25 13.03 3.79
CA THR A 164 6.81 12.78 3.97
C THR A 164 6.51 11.28 3.89
N PRO A 165 5.44 10.79 4.54
CA PRO A 165 4.95 9.42 4.34
C PRO A 165 4.78 9.03 2.87
N MET A 166 4.26 9.93 2.02
CA MET A 166 4.12 9.66 0.58
C MET A 166 5.47 9.46 -0.13
N GLN A 167 6.52 10.19 0.25
CA GLN A 167 7.86 9.99 -0.30
C GLN A 167 8.51 8.66 0.10
N MET A 168 8.08 8.08 1.23
CA MET A 168 8.58 6.77 1.68
C MET A 168 8.07 5.62 0.80
N LEU A 169 7.00 5.83 0.02
CA LEU A 169 6.34 4.78 -0.77
C LEU A 169 7.11 4.35 -2.02
N THR A 170 8.28 4.95 -2.25
CA THR A 170 9.22 4.57 -3.32
C THR A 170 9.78 3.15 -3.14
N THR A 171 9.69 2.58 -1.93
CA THR A 171 10.14 1.22 -1.62
C THR A 171 9.11 0.48 -0.77
N GLN A 172 9.12 -0.87 -0.84
CA GLN A 172 8.32 -1.70 0.05
C GLN A 172 8.66 -1.41 1.52
N GLN A 173 9.95 -1.37 1.86
CA GLN A 173 10.42 -1.14 3.22
C GLN A 173 9.99 0.23 3.78
N GLY A 174 9.93 1.26 2.93
CA GLY A 174 9.42 2.57 3.33
C GLY A 174 7.90 2.57 3.54
N THR A 175 7.17 1.82 2.71
CA THR A 175 5.71 1.63 2.86
C THR A 175 5.39 0.96 4.19
N THR A 176 6.07 -0.14 4.52
CA THR A 176 5.99 -0.83 5.82
C THR A 176 6.24 0.11 7.00
N GLN A 177 7.23 1.01 6.93
CA GLN A 177 7.47 1.98 8.01
C GLN A 177 6.32 2.98 8.19
N VAL A 178 5.60 3.32 7.12
CA VAL A 178 4.41 4.17 7.20
C VAL A 178 3.23 3.39 7.78
N GLU A 179 3.02 2.13 7.39
CA GLU A 179 2.01 1.24 7.98
C GLU A 179 2.20 1.12 9.49
N GLU A 180 3.42 0.79 9.94
CA GLU A 180 3.75 0.69 11.37
C GLU A 180 3.42 1.99 12.12
N MET A 181 3.70 3.14 11.52
CA MET A 181 3.41 4.45 12.11
C MET A 181 1.90 4.70 12.22
N LEU A 182 1.12 4.30 11.21
CA LEU A 182 -0.34 4.39 11.21
C LEU A 182 -0.97 3.45 12.24
N LEU A 183 -0.48 2.21 12.35
CA LEU A 183 -0.93 1.24 13.37
C LEU A 183 -0.65 1.75 14.78
N GLN A 184 0.52 2.34 15.02
CA GLN A 184 0.85 2.96 16.30
C GLN A 184 -0.15 4.07 16.67
N ILE A 185 -0.50 4.93 15.71
CA ILE A 185 -1.51 5.98 15.92
C ILE A 185 -2.88 5.37 16.25
N ALA A 186 -3.30 4.32 15.52
CA ALA A 186 -4.57 3.63 15.75
C ALA A 186 -4.67 3.02 17.16
N GLU A 187 -3.57 2.50 17.69
CA GLU A 187 -3.49 1.96 19.06
C GLU A 187 -3.37 3.05 20.15
N GLY A 188 -3.34 4.33 19.78
CA GLY A 188 -3.26 5.46 20.71
C GLY A 188 -1.84 5.80 21.14
N TYR A 189 -0.81 5.34 20.42
CA TYR A 189 0.55 5.81 20.62
C TYR A 189 0.74 7.17 19.93
N GLY A 190 0.90 8.21 20.74
CA GLY A 190 1.32 9.54 20.27
C GLY A 190 2.76 9.49 19.76
N LEU A 191 2.99 10.14 18.61
CA LEU A 191 4.30 10.39 18.02
C LEU A 191 5.14 11.36 18.85
#